data_AF-A0AA37SRI0-F1
#
_entry.id   AF-A0AA37SRI0-F1
#
_cell.length_a   1.000
_cell.length_b   1.000
_cell.length_c   1.000
_cell.angle_alpha   90.00
_cell.angle_beta   90.00
_cell.angle_gamma   90.00
#
_symmetry.space_group_name_H-M   'P 1'
#
loop_
_entity.id
_entity.type
_entity.pdbx_description
1 polymer ?
#
loop_
_entity_poly.entity_id
_entity_poly.type
_entity_poly.pdbx_seq_one_letter_code
_entity_poly.pdbx_strand_id
1 'polypeptide(L)'
;MNDNELINIWKSYDQKLDQVLTLNKKLTFNLTKDKLNKTINQLRTFKTSVIFLGIPYLVLLYAITAIAIKAGGYFVAAGFGAISIIMSIVMIAYIYQRFLIGQINKDDDVINVQAKLSALKISTFNTTKLAILQIPFWSVCWISINALRTSTFVYGGVNLLVFLAFCAVTVWLYRNLNIDKMENKVNQFFFSGIEWDPIIKSTEILDQLKEYESK
;
A
#
# COMPACT_ATOMS: atom_id res chain seq x y z
N MET A 1 31.99 -29.68 53.28
CA MET A 1 31.61 -28.55 52.41
C MET A 1 30.79 -27.60 53.27
N ASN A 2 31.11 -26.31 53.25
CA ASN A 2 30.49 -25.33 54.12
C ASN A 2 29.11 -24.97 53.53
N ASP A 3 28.02 -25.10 54.28
CA ASP A 3 26.66 -24.85 53.77
C ASP A 3 26.50 -23.44 53.16
N ASN A 4 27.24 -22.46 53.70
CA ASN A 4 27.30 -21.10 53.17
C ASN A 4 27.90 -20.99 51.76
N GLU A 5 28.81 -21.90 51.41
CA GLU A 5 29.47 -21.96 50.10
C GLU A 5 28.48 -22.48 49.04
N LEU A 6 27.67 -23.49 49.39
CA LEU A 6 26.62 -24.03 48.52
C LEU A 6 25.53 -22.98 48.25
N ILE A 7 25.10 -22.25 49.27
CA ILE A 7 24.10 -21.18 49.16
C ILE A 7 24.61 -20.05 48.26
N ASN A 8 25.88 -19.66 48.39
CA ASN A 8 26.48 -18.62 47.55
C ASN A 8 26.62 -19.06 46.09
N ILE A 9 26.99 -20.32 45.84
CA ILE A 9 27.03 -20.89 44.49
C ILE A 9 25.62 -20.85 43.88
N TRP A 10 24.61 -21.33 44.60
CA TRP A 10 23.21 -21.33 44.15
C TRP A 10 22.70 -19.93 43.79
N LYS A 11 22.93 -18.95 44.66
CA LYS A 11 22.56 -17.53 44.39
C LYS A 11 23.28 -16.98 43.16
N SER A 12 24.55 -17.32 42.95
CA SER A 12 25.28 -16.86 41.76
C SER A 12 24.75 -17.48 40.46
N TYR A 13 24.30 -18.74 40.51
CA TYR A 13 23.68 -19.40 39.36
C TYR A 13 22.31 -18.81 39.05
N ASP A 14 21.51 -18.53 40.08
CA ASP A 14 20.19 -17.89 39.94
C ASP A 14 20.33 -16.49 39.32
N GLN A 15 21.26 -15.67 39.81
CA GLN A 15 21.56 -14.36 39.22
C GLN A 15 22.05 -14.45 37.77
N LYS A 16 22.89 -15.43 37.44
CA LYS A 16 23.31 -15.66 36.04
C LYS A 16 22.14 -16.10 35.17
N LEU A 17 21.25 -16.93 35.69
CA LEU A 17 20.07 -17.39 34.97
C LEU A 17 19.16 -16.21 34.63
N ASP A 18 18.90 -15.33 35.60
CA ASP A 18 18.12 -14.10 35.42
C ASP A 18 18.78 -13.13 34.43
N GLN A 19 20.10 -12.96 34.52
CA GLN A 19 20.86 -12.13 33.57
C GLN A 19 20.78 -12.69 32.15
N VAL A 20 20.92 -14.01 31.98
CA VAL A 20 20.79 -14.66 30.67
C VAL A 20 19.36 -14.55 30.15
N LEU A 21 18.35 -14.72 31.01
CA LEU A 21 16.94 -14.58 30.65
C LEU A 21 16.62 -13.16 30.17
N THR A 22 17.03 -12.14 30.93
CA THR A 22 16.82 -10.73 30.59
C THR A 22 17.57 -10.33 29.31
N LEU A 23 18.80 -10.81 29.14
CA LEU A 23 19.57 -10.63 27.90
C LEU A 23 18.89 -11.31 26.71
N ASN A 24 18.39 -12.54 26.86
CA ASN A 24 17.70 -13.27 25.81
C ASN A 24 16.37 -12.61 25.43
N LYS A 25 15.60 -12.10 26.40
CA LYS A 25 14.40 -11.29 26.15
C LYS A 25 14.76 -10.04 25.33
N LYS A 26 15.77 -9.29 25.75
CA LYS A 26 16.23 -8.08 25.05
C LYS A 26 16.75 -8.36 23.64
N LEU A 27 17.50 -9.45 23.47
CA LEU A 27 18.02 -9.88 22.18
C LEU A 27 16.86 -10.25 21.24
N THR A 28 15.90 -11.03 21.72
CA THR A 28 14.70 -11.43 20.96
C THR A 28 13.88 -10.22 20.55
N PHE A 29 13.68 -9.26 21.45
CA PHE A 29 13.01 -7.99 21.15
C PHE A 29 13.73 -7.22 20.04
N ASN A 30 15.05 -7.00 20.17
CA ASN A 30 15.84 -6.29 19.18
C ASN A 30 15.86 -6.99 17.82
N LEU A 31 15.99 -8.32 17.79
CA LEU A 31 15.95 -9.10 16.55
C LEU A 31 14.59 -9.00 15.86
N THR A 32 13.50 -9.00 16.64
CA THR A 32 12.13 -8.87 16.13
C THR A 32 11.89 -7.46 15.59
N LYS A 33 12.40 -6.43 16.27
CA LYS A 33 12.40 -5.04 15.81
C LYS A 33 13.22 -4.85 14.52
N ASP A 34 14.39 -5.46 14.42
CA ASP A 34 15.19 -5.44 13.20
C ASP A 34 14.48 -6.13 12.03
N LYS A 35 13.75 -7.22 12.29
CA LYS A 35 12.92 -7.90 11.29
C LYS A 35 11.76 -7.02 10.81
N LEU A 36 11.12 -6.28 11.73
CA LEU A 36 10.10 -5.27 11.40
C LEU A 36 10.70 -4.19 10.49
N ASN A 37 11.81 -3.60 10.90
CA ASN A 37 12.51 -2.56 10.15
C ASN A 37 12.93 -3.03 8.75
N LYS A 38 13.46 -4.25 8.62
CA LYS A 38 13.81 -4.84 7.31
C LYS A 38 12.58 -4.99 6.41
N THR A 39 11.47 -5.48 6.95
CA THR A 39 10.21 -5.69 6.21
C THR A 39 9.61 -4.35 5.75
N ILE A 40 9.56 -3.35 6.64
CA ILE A 40 9.11 -2.00 6.33
C ILE A 40 10.05 -1.29 5.34
N ASN A 41 11.36 -1.52 5.45
CA ASN A 41 12.33 -0.93 4.55
C ASN A 41 12.24 -1.50 3.13
N GLN A 42 11.89 -2.79 2.98
CA GLN A 42 11.58 -3.37 1.68
C GLN A 42 10.41 -2.64 1.01
N LEU A 43 9.34 -2.37 1.77
CA LEU A 43 8.20 -1.57 1.29
C LEU A 43 8.62 -0.14 0.93
N ARG A 44 9.51 0.48 1.71
CA ARG A 44 10.06 1.82 1.41
C ARG A 44 10.75 1.87 0.05
N THR A 45 11.60 0.89 -0.24
CA THR A 45 12.34 0.81 -1.51
C THR A 45 11.37 0.66 -2.67
N PHE A 46 10.41 -0.26 -2.55
CA PHE A 46 9.39 -0.48 -3.56
C PHE A 46 8.57 0.80 -3.83
N LYS A 47 8.05 1.46 -2.78
CA LYS A 47 7.29 2.71 -2.91
C LYS A 47 8.13 3.82 -3.56
N THR A 48 9.42 3.88 -3.26
CA THR A 48 10.34 4.85 -3.88
C THR A 48 10.53 4.57 -5.37
N SER A 49 10.68 3.29 -5.77
CA SER A 49 10.75 2.89 -7.18
C SER A 49 9.46 3.23 -7.93
N VAL A 50 8.29 2.98 -7.33
CA VAL A 50 6.99 3.33 -7.93
C VAL A 50 6.84 4.83 -8.11
N ILE A 51 7.22 5.65 -7.12
CA ILE A 51 7.20 7.11 -7.26
C ILE A 51 8.14 7.56 -8.38
N PHE A 52 9.36 7.01 -8.44
CA PHE A 52 10.34 7.37 -9.46
C PHE A 52 9.88 7.04 -10.88
N LEU A 53 9.23 5.90 -11.09
CA LEU A 53 8.66 5.50 -12.38
C LEU A 53 7.35 6.24 -12.70
N GLY A 54 6.56 6.56 -11.68
CA GLY A 54 5.26 7.20 -11.86
C GLY A 54 5.35 8.69 -12.20
N ILE A 55 6.46 9.38 -11.85
CA ILE A 55 6.66 10.78 -12.24
C ILE A 55 6.77 10.93 -13.78
N PRO A 56 7.68 10.22 -14.49
CA PRO A 56 7.71 10.21 -15.95
C PRO A 56 6.36 9.82 -16.57
N TYR A 57 5.66 8.85 -15.98
CA TYR A 57 4.35 8.42 -16.45
C TYR A 57 3.29 9.54 -16.34
N LEU A 58 3.26 10.28 -15.22
CA LEU A 58 2.37 11.44 -15.07
C LEU A 58 2.68 12.53 -16.09
N VAL A 59 3.95 12.84 -16.30
CA VAL A 59 4.37 13.82 -17.31
C VAL A 59 3.88 13.41 -18.71
N LEU A 60 3.99 12.13 -19.03
CA LEU A 60 3.49 11.57 -20.29
C LEU A 60 1.96 11.70 -20.42
N LEU A 61 1.19 11.42 -19.37
CA LEU A 61 -0.26 11.60 -19.38
C LEU A 61 -0.67 13.06 -19.60
N TYR A 62 0.00 14.00 -18.93
CA TYR A 62 -0.23 15.43 -19.13
C TYR A 62 0.17 15.88 -20.54
N ALA A 63 1.28 15.36 -21.08
CA ALA A 63 1.70 15.65 -22.45
C ALA A 63 0.68 15.16 -23.48
N ILE A 64 0.17 13.93 -23.35
CA ILE A 64 -0.89 13.38 -24.21
C ILE A 64 -2.14 14.27 -24.12
N THR A 65 -2.54 14.66 -22.92
CA THR A 65 -3.69 15.55 -22.70
C THR A 65 -3.51 16.88 -23.42
N ALA A 66 -2.33 17.51 -23.30
CA ALA A 66 -2.03 18.78 -23.95
C ALA A 66 -2.00 18.67 -25.49
N ILE A 67 -1.43 17.59 -26.03
CA ILE A 67 -1.44 17.31 -27.47
C ILE A 67 -2.86 17.09 -27.97
N ALA A 68 -3.67 16.32 -27.22
CA ALA A 68 -5.06 16.06 -27.57
C ALA A 68 -5.90 17.35 -27.62
N ILE A 69 -5.70 18.27 -26.67
CA ILE A 69 -6.36 19.59 -26.69
C ILE A 69 -5.96 20.37 -27.96
N LYS A 70 -4.66 20.43 -28.28
CA LYS A 70 -4.17 21.12 -29.49
C LYS A 70 -4.69 20.50 -30.79
N ALA A 71 -4.85 19.18 -30.82
CA ALA A 71 -5.36 18.43 -31.96
C ALA A 71 -6.90 18.42 -32.08
N GLY A 72 -7.62 19.07 -31.15
CA GLY A 72 -9.10 19.09 -31.13
C GLY A 72 -9.74 17.76 -30.70
N GLY A 73 -8.96 16.84 -30.11
CA GLY A 73 -9.40 15.55 -29.61
C GLY A 73 -10.02 15.66 -28.21
N TYR A 74 -11.20 16.27 -28.10
CA TYR A 74 -11.83 16.56 -26.79
C TYR A 74 -12.08 15.32 -25.92
N PHE A 75 -12.50 14.18 -26.48
CA PHE A 75 -12.71 12.94 -25.72
C PHE A 75 -11.40 12.35 -25.18
N VAL A 76 -10.35 12.36 -26.00
CA VAL A 76 -9.00 11.92 -25.63
C VAL A 76 -8.46 12.80 -24.50
N ALA A 77 -8.59 14.12 -24.64
CA ALA A 77 -8.19 15.08 -23.62
C ALA A 77 -8.96 14.90 -22.31
N ALA A 78 -10.28 14.68 -22.37
CA ALA A 78 -11.10 14.46 -21.19
C ALA A 78 -10.74 13.16 -20.45
N GLY A 79 -10.57 12.06 -21.18
CA GLY A 79 -10.18 10.77 -20.62
C GLY A 79 -8.79 10.80 -19.97
N PHE A 80 -7.76 11.19 -20.73
CA PHE A 80 -6.40 11.27 -20.21
C PHE A 80 -6.23 12.36 -19.14
N GLY A 81 -6.99 13.45 -19.23
CA GLY A 81 -7.06 14.50 -18.20
C GLY A 81 -7.64 13.98 -16.87
N ALA A 82 -8.74 13.24 -16.91
CA ALA A 82 -9.30 12.61 -15.72
C ALA A 82 -8.33 11.58 -15.11
N ILE A 83 -7.72 10.73 -15.94
CA ILE A 83 -6.72 9.74 -15.49
C ILE A 83 -5.50 10.43 -14.86
N SER A 84 -4.99 11.51 -15.45
CA SER A 84 -3.84 12.25 -14.90
C SER A 84 -4.16 12.92 -13.56
N ILE A 85 -5.37 13.44 -13.35
CA ILE A 85 -5.81 13.96 -12.05
C ILE A 85 -5.87 12.84 -11.01
N ILE A 86 -6.51 11.72 -11.34
CA ILE A 86 -6.61 10.55 -10.44
C ILE A 86 -5.21 10.05 -10.07
N MET A 87 -4.33 9.87 -11.07
CA MET A 87 -2.96 9.40 -10.84
C MET A 87 -2.12 10.41 -10.03
N SER A 88 -2.39 11.70 -10.14
CA SER A 88 -1.73 12.72 -9.32
C SER A 88 -2.14 12.59 -7.84
N ILE A 89 -3.41 12.33 -7.56
CA ILE A 89 -3.90 12.05 -6.20
C ILE A 89 -3.27 10.77 -5.65
N VAL A 90 -3.21 9.71 -6.46
CA VAL A 90 -2.54 8.44 -6.11
C VAL A 90 -1.07 8.69 -5.78
N MET A 91 -0.37 9.51 -6.57
CA MET A 91 1.04 9.85 -6.35
C MET A 91 1.25 10.60 -5.03
N ILE A 92 0.39 11.57 -4.71
CA ILE A 92 0.43 12.29 -3.43
C ILE A 92 0.24 11.30 -2.27
N ALA A 93 -0.71 10.36 -2.39
CA ALA A 93 -0.91 9.32 -1.38
C ALA A 93 0.33 8.43 -1.22
N TYR A 94 1.02 8.06 -2.29
CA TYR A 94 2.27 7.32 -2.22
C TYR A 94 3.39 8.09 -1.50
N ILE A 95 3.49 9.40 -1.71
CA ILE A 95 4.46 10.26 -1.00
C ILE A 95 4.13 10.26 0.50
N TYR A 96 2.86 10.41 0.87
CA TYR A 96 2.41 10.33 2.27
C TYR A 96 2.75 8.98 2.91
N GLN A 97 2.50 7.87 2.21
CA GLN A 97 2.82 6.52 2.69
C GLN A 97 4.33 6.34 2.88
N ARG A 98 5.17 6.89 1.99
CA ARG A 98 6.62 6.90 2.14
C ARG A 98 7.06 7.66 3.40
N PHE A 99 6.44 8.80 3.68
CA PHE A 99 6.70 9.56 4.90
C PHE A 99 6.32 8.76 6.15
N LEU A 100 5.16 8.10 6.16
CA LEU A 100 4.68 7.26 7.25
C LEU A 100 5.64 6.10 7.54
N ILE A 101 6.14 5.43 6.49
CA ILE A 101 7.17 4.39 6.57
C ILE A 101 8.47 4.93 7.20
N GLY A 102 8.88 6.14 6.82
CA GLY A 102 10.06 6.78 7.40
C GLY A 102 9.94 7.08 8.90
N GLN A 103 8.72 7.30 9.39
CA GLN A 103 8.45 7.50 10.81
C GLN A 103 8.42 6.19 11.59
N ILE A 104 7.91 5.10 11.01
CA ILE A 104 7.88 3.77 11.65
C ILE A 104 9.28 3.31 12.07
N ASN A 105 10.29 3.55 11.24
CA ASN A 105 11.67 3.16 11.53
C ASN A 105 12.35 3.98 12.65
N LYS A 106 11.76 5.12 13.05
CA LYS A 106 12.35 6.06 14.02
C LYS A 106 11.66 6.03 15.37
N ASP A 107 10.46 5.48 15.46
CA ASP A 107 9.74 5.39 16.72
C ASP A 107 10.19 4.17 17.51
N ASP A 108 10.42 4.38 18.80
CA ASP A 108 10.69 3.29 19.74
C ASP A 108 9.43 2.75 20.42
N ASP A 109 8.32 3.50 20.37
CA ASP A 109 7.05 3.12 20.98
C ASP A 109 6.23 2.22 20.03
N VAL A 110 5.97 0.99 20.48
CA VAL A 110 5.19 -0.04 19.78
C VAL A 110 3.78 0.47 19.44
N ILE A 111 3.15 1.26 20.32
CA ILE A 111 1.78 1.78 20.11
C ILE A 111 1.77 2.79 18.96
N ASN A 112 2.73 3.70 18.93
CA ASN A 112 2.87 4.67 17.84
C ASN A 112 3.18 3.99 16.50
N VAL A 113 4.03 2.97 16.52
CA VAL A 113 4.30 2.16 15.33
C VAL A 113 3.03 1.44 14.85
N GLN A 114 2.19 0.94 15.76
CA GLN A 114 0.92 0.27 15.44
C GLN A 114 -0.07 1.22 14.78
N ALA A 115 -0.20 2.43 15.31
CA ALA A 115 -1.05 3.47 14.74
C ALA A 115 -0.59 3.86 13.33
N LYS A 116 0.72 4.09 13.14
CA LYS A 116 1.31 4.43 11.83
C LYS A 116 1.15 3.29 10.83
N LEU A 117 1.33 2.04 11.24
CA LEU A 117 1.15 0.89 10.36
C LEU A 117 -0.31 0.67 9.97
N SER A 118 -1.24 0.88 10.89
CA SER A 118 -2.68 0.84 10.62
C SER A 118 -3.10 1.94 9.64
N ALA A 119 -2.59 3.16 9.83
CA ALA A 119 -2.79 4.26 8.89
C ALA A 119 -2.18 3.96 7.51
N LEU A 120 -1.01 3.31 7.44
CA LEU A 120 -0.39 2.85 6.19
C LEU A 120 -1.27 1.84 5.46
N LYS A 121 -1.83 0.87 6.19
CA LYS A 121 -2.73 -0.16 5.68
C LYS A 121 -4.00 0.46 5.08
N ILE A 122 -4.66 1.35 5.83
CA ILE A 122 -5.89 2.04 5.39
C ILE A 122 -5.60 2.94 4.18
N SER A 123 -4.51 3.71 4.23
CA SER A 123 -4.10 4.56 3.11
C SER A 123 -3.84 3.74 1.85
N THR A 124 -3.11 2.63 1.95
CA THR A 124 -2.83 1.74 0.80
C THR A 124 -4.11 1.19 0.21
N PHE A 125 -5.01 0.71 1.05
CA PHE A 125 -6.32 0.21 0.63
C PHE A 125 -7.16 1.27 -0.11
N ASN A 126 -7.24 2.48 0.43
CA ASN A 126 -7.98 3.59 -0.19
C ASN A 126 -7.32 4.05 -1.50
N THR A 127 -6.00 4.07 -1.58
CA THR A 127 -5.27 4.39 -2.82
C THR A 127 -5.58 3.37 -3.91
N THR A 128 -5.62 2.06 -3.61
CA THR A 128 -6.01 1.03 -4.58
C THR A 128 -7.44 1.23 -5.08
N LYS A 129 -8.38 1.53 -4.17
CA LYS A 129 -9.77 1.85 -4.56
C LYS A 129 -9.86 3.06 -5.47
N LEU A 130 -9.09 4.10 -5.18
CA LEU A 130 -9.04 5.32 -5.99
C LEU A 130 -8.43 5.04 -7.38
N ALA A 131 -7.40 4.20 -7.46
CA ALA A 131 -6.81 3.79 -8.73
C ALA A 131 -7.80 2.99 -9.62
N ILE A 132 -8.74 2.24 -9.04
CA ILE A 132 -9.77 1.49 -9.79
C ILE A 132 -10.80 2.42 -10.46
N LEU A 133 -10.98 3.64 -9.94
CA LEU A 133 -11.87 4.64 -10.52
C LEU A 133 -11.43 5.10 -11.91
N GLN A 134 -10.15 4.89 -12.28
CA GLN A 134 -9.62 5.29 -13.58
C GLN A 134 -10.06 4.39 -14.74
N ILE A 135 -10.51 3.16 -14.46
CA ILE A 135 -10.85 2.14 -15.49
C ILE A 135 -11.85 2.64 -16.53
N PRO A 136 -13.02 3.24 -16.18
CA PRO A 136 -13.98 3.70 -17.19
C PRO A 136 -13.43 4.81 -18.08
N PHE A 137 -12.50 5.63 -17.59
CA PHE A 137 -11.91 6.72 -18.36
C PHE A 137 -11.01 6.21 -19.48
N TRP A 138 -10.39 5.03 -19.33
CA TRP A 138 -9.64 4.39 -20.41
C TRP A 138 -10.53 4.11 -21.63
N SER A 139 -11.81 3.81 -21.45
CA SER A 139 -12.75 3.64 -22.55
C SER A 139 -13.02 4.94 -23.31
N VAL A 140 -13.01 6.07 -22.61
CA VAL A 140 -13.30 7.39 -23.20
C VAL A 140 -12.12 7.88 -24.05
N CYS A 141 -10.90 7.48 -23.69
CA CYS A 141 -9.68 7.85 -24.40
C CYS A 141 -9.61 7.39 -25.86
N TRP A 142 -10.41 6.39 -26.27
CA TRP A 142 -10.38 5.82 -27.63
C TRP A 142 -11.49 6.32 -28.54
N ILE A 143 -12.35 7.23 -28.06
CA ILE A 143 -13.48 7.73 -28.82
C ILE A 143 -13.02 8.82 -29.80
N SER A 144 -13.23 8.57 -31.09
CA SER A 144 -12.97 9.55 -32.17
C SER A 144 -14.24 10.30 -32.55
N ILE A 145 -14.16 11.63 -32.56
CA ILE A 145 -15.26 12.52 -32.95
C ILE A 145 -15.67 12.28 -34.41
N ASN A 146 -14.69 12.04 -35.30
CA ASN A 146 -14.95 11.81 -36.72
C ASN A 146 -15.70 10.49 -36.94
N ALA A 147 -15.31 9.42 -36.24
CA ALA A 147 -15.99 8.13 -36.30
C ALA A 147 -17.43 8.20 -35.75
N LEU A 148 -17.64 9.03 -34.72
CA LEU A 148 -18.95 9.26 -34.10
C LEU A 148 -19.89 10.07 -35.02
N ARG A 149 -19.35 10.96 -35.86
CA ARG A 149 -20.12 11.67 -36.89
C ARG A 149 -20.50 10.77 -38.07
N THR A 150 -19.60 9.87 -38.49
CA THR A 150 -19.84 8.98 -39.64
C THR A 150 -20.79 7.83 -39.31
N SER A 151 -20.79 7.32 -38.07
CA SER A 151 -21.61 6.17 -37.68
C SER A 151 -22.13 6.28 -36.24
N THR A 152 -22.92 7.32 -35.97
CA THR A 152 -23.37 7.66 -34.61
C THR A 152 -24.05 6.50 -33.87
N PHE A 153 -24.93 5.74 -34.54
CA PHE A 153 -25.65 4.64 -33.90
C PHE A 153 -24.77 3.43 -33.59
N VAL A 154 -23.97 2.97 -34.56
CA VAL A 154 -23.15 1.75 -34.39
C VAL A 154 -21.93 2.05 -33.53
N TYR A 155 -21.12 3.04 -33.90
CA TYR A 155 -19.89 3.36 -33.17
C TYR A 155 -20.19 3.99 -31.80
N GLY A 156 -21.17 4.91 -31.73
CA GLY A 156 -21.57 5.51 -30.47
C GLY A 156 -22.22 4.51 -29.51
N GLY A 157 -23.12 3.66 -30.01
CA GLY A 157 -23.79 2.63 -29.20
C GLY A 157 -22.83 1.61 -28.61
N VAL A 158 -21.87 1.11 -29.41
CA VAL A 158 -20.86 0.16 -28.93
C VAL A 158 -19.95 0.79 -27.88
N ASN A 159 -19.44 2.01 -28.11
CA ASN A 159 -18.58 2.69 -27.13
C ASN A 159 -19.32 3.01 -25.82
N LEU A 160 -20.60 3.38 -25.90
CA LEU A 160 -21.42 3.62 -24.71
C LEU A 160 -21.62 2.33 -23.91
N LEU A 161 -21.87 1.20 -24.59
CA LEU A 161 -22.02 -0.10 -23.94
C LEU A 161 -20.71 -0.51 -23.24
N VAL A 162 -19.57 -0.35 -23.91
CA VAL A 162 -18.24 -0.63 -23.32
C VAL A 162 -17.98 0.27 -22.11
N PHE A 163 -18.30 1.56 -22.20
CA PHE A 163 -18.15 2.49 -21.08
C PHE A 163 -19.03 2.11 -19.88
N LEU A 164 -20.30 1.73 -20.13
CA LEU A 164 -21.22 1.27 -19.09
C LEU A 164 -20.75 -0.05 -18.47
N ALA A 165 -20.22 -0.98 -19.27
CA ALA A 165 -19.64 -2.21 -18.78
C ALA A 165 -18.45 -1.93 -17.84
N PHE A 166 -17.54 -1.03 -18.22
CA PHE A 166 -16.45 -0.62 -17.34
C PHE A 166 -16.92 0.11 -16.09
N CYS A 167 -17.93 0.98 -16.18
CA CYS A 167 -18.54 1.59 -15.00
C CYS A 167 -19.12 0.53 -14.05
N ALA A 168 -19.84 -0.46 -14.59
CA ALA A 168 -20.41 -1.55 -13.80
C ALA A 168 -19.32 -2.37 -13.12
N VAL A 169 -18.23 -2.70 -13.84
CA VAL A 169 -17.06 -3.40 -13.28
C VAL A 169 -16.38 -2.57 -12.19
N THR A 170 -16.16 -1.27 -12.41
CA THR A 170 -15.57 -0.37 -11.40
C THR A 170 -16.43 -0.26 -10.16
N VAL A 171 -17.74 -0.10 -10.30
CA VAL A 171 -18.67 -0.05 -9.15
C VAL A 171 -18.70 -1.40 -8.42
N TRP A 172 -18.71 -2.52 -9.15
CA TRP A 172 -18.65 -3.85 -8.58
C TRP A 172 -17.34 -4.06 -7.79
N LEU A 173 -16.19 -3.72 -8.37
CA LEU A 173 -14.89 -3.78 -7.71
C LEU A 173 -14.84 -2.88 -6.47
N TYR A 174 -15.28 -1.63 -6.59
CA TYR A 174 -15.25 -0.66 -5.50
C TYR A 174 -16.06 -1.12 -4.28
N ARG A 175 -17.21 -1.76 -4.52
CA ARG A 175 -18.08 -2.33 -3.47
C ARG A 175 -17.55 -3.65 -2.91
N ASN A 176 -16.98 -4.51 -3.76
CA ASN A 176 -16.52 -5.83 -3.35
C ASN A 176 -15.19 -5.78 -2.58
N LEU A 177 -14.35 -4.77 -2.85
CA LEU A 177 -13.13 -4.53 -2.09
C LEU A 177 -13.48 -4.06 -0.68
N ASN A 178 -13.26 -4.93 0.31
CA ASN A 178 -13.46 -4.65 1.72
C ASN A 178 -12.24 -5.10 2.51
N ILE A 179 -11.73 -4.21 3.37
CA ILE A 179 -10.55 -4.45 4.22
C ILE A 179 -10.80 -5.58 5.24
N ASP A 180 -12.06 -5.78 5.63
CA ASP A 180 -12.46 -6.79 6.62
C ASP A 180 -12.60 -8.19 6.00
N LYS A 181 -12.79 -8.27 4.68
CA LYS A 181 -13.02 -9.53 3.95
C LYS A 181 -11.81 -9.91 3.09
N MET A 182 -10.61 -9.87 3.67
CA MET A 182 -9.36 -10.15 2.94
C MET A 182 -9.25 -11.58 2.39
N GLU A 183 -10.04 -12.53 2.91
CA GLU A 183 -10.09 -13.91 2.43
C GLU A 183 -10.80 -14.08 1.07
N ASN A 184 -11.52 -13.07 0.60
CA ASN A 184 -12.16 -13.13 -0.70
C ASN A 184 -11.11 -13.14 -1.83
N LYS A 185 -11.25 -14.02 -2.83
CA LYS A 185 -10.30 -14.16 -3.96
C LYS A 185 -9.99 -12.84 -4.68
N VAL A 186 -10.99 -11.98 -4.83
CA VAL A 186 -10.82 -10.65 -5.46
C VAL A 186 -9.93 -9.77 -4.59
N ASN A 187 -10.15 -9.78 -3.27
CA ASN A 187 -9.34 -9.00 -2.35
C ASN A 187 -7.92 -9.55 -2.29
N GLN A 188 -7.74 -10.86 -2.27
CA GLN A 188 -6.42 -11.49 -2.38
C GLN A 188 -5.72 -11.10 -3.68
N PHE A 189 -6.42 -11.04 -4.81
CA PHE A 189 -5.81 -10.64 -6.08
C PHE A 189 -5.30 -9.19 -6.06
N PHE A 190 -6.08 -8.25 -5.51
CA PHE A 190 -5.68 -6.83 -5.42
C PHE A 190 -4.72 -6.53 -4.27
N PHE A 191 -4.78 -7.32 -3.20
CA PHE A 191 -4.02 -7.17 -1.96
C PHE A 191 -3.15 -8.41 -1.69
N SER A 192 -2.42 -8.85 -2.72
CA SER A 192 -1.29 -9.78 -2.57
C SER A 192 -0.07 -9.22 -3.26
N GLY A 193 1.11 -9.59 -2.77
CA GLY A 193 2.38 -9.26 -3.39
C GLY A 193 3.14 -8.14 -2.69
N ILE A 194 4.07 -7.56 -3.44
CA ILE A 194 5.23 -6.79 -2.93
C ILE A 194 4.81 -5.54 -2.13
N GLU A 195 3.59 -5.04 -2.33
CA GLU A 195 3.08 -3.86 -1.63
C GLU A 195 2.30 -4.19 -0.34
N TRP A 196 1.55 -5.29 -0.34
CA TRP A 196 0.62 -5.62 0.76
C TRP A 196 1.22 -6.61 1.76
N ASP A 197 1.93 -7.63 1.28
CA ASP A 197 2.50 -8.68 2.13
C ASP A 197 3.43 -8.11 3.21
N PRO A 198 4.29 -7.10 2.92
CA PRO A 198 5.11 -6.49 3.96
C PRO A 198 4.28 -5.79 5.04
N ILE A 199 3.14 -5.17 4.70
CA ILE A 199 2.28 -4.47 5.68
C ILE A 199 1.65 -5.48 6.65
N ILE A 200 1.14 -6.59 6.14
CA ILE A 200 0.56 -7.65 6.96
C ILE A 200 1.62 -8.29 7.85
N LYS A 201 2.77 -8.67 7.26
CA LYS A 201 3.88 -9.25 8.00
C LYS A 201 4.42 -8.33 9.07
N SER A 202 4.51 -7.03 8.80
CA SER A 202 4.88 -6.01 9.80
C SER A 202 3.85 -5.89 10.92
N THR A 203 2.56 -6.09 10.62
CA THR A 203 1.50 -6.03 11.64
C THR A 203 1.61 -7.23 12.58
N GLU A 204 1.80 -8.43 12.02
CA GLU A 204 2.00 -9.66 12.78
C GLU A 204 3.26 -9.61 13.67
N ILE A 205 4.38 -9.11 13.14
CA ILE A 205 5.62 -8.92 13.91
C ILE A 205 5.40 -7.92 15.06
N LEU A 206 4.59 -6.89 14.84
CA LEU A 206 4.31 -5.88 15.86
C LEU A 206 3.39 -6.42 16.97
N ASP A 207 2.40 -7.24 16.61
CA ASP A 207 1.55 -7.91 17.58
C ASP A 207 2.37 -8.86 18.48
N GLN A 208 3.40 -9.54 17.91
CA GLN A 208 4.37 -10.31 18.70
C GLN A 208 5.15 -9.41 19.67
N LEU A 209 5.66 -8.26 19.23
CA LEU A 209 6.39 -7.31 20.08
C LEU A 209 5.52 -6.81 21.26
N LYS A 210 4.24 -6.53 21.00
CA LYS A 210 3.29 -6.10 22.02
C LYS A 210 3.02 -7.19 23.07
N GLU A 211 2.94 -8.45 22.65
CA GLU A 211 2.80 -9.57 23.60
C GLU A 211 4.01 -9.68 24.52
N TYR A 212 5.23 -9.45 23.99
CA TYR A 212 6.47 -9.45 24.77
C TYR A 212 6.57 -8.28 25.77
N GLU A 213 6.07 -7.10 25.44
CA GLU A 213 6.04 -5.96 26.39
C GLU A 213 5.02 -6.16 27.52
N SER A 214 3.95 -6.92 27.29
CA SER A 214 2.93 -7.17 28.33
C SER A 214 3.29 -8.29 29.34
N LYS A 215 4.39 -9.02 29.12
CA LYS A 215 4.85 -10.20 29.91
C LYS A 215 6.19 -9.99 30.64
#